data_AF-A0A2K0WEJ4-F1
#
_entry.id   AF-A0A2K0WEJ4-F1
#
_cell.length_a   1.000
_cell.length_b   1.000
_cell.length_c   1.000
_cell.angle_alpha   90.00
_cell.angle_beta   90.00
_cell.angle_gamma   90.00
#
_symmetry.space_group_name_H-M   'P 1'
#
loop_
_entity.id
_entity.type
_entity.pdbx_description
1 polymer ?
#
loop_
_entity_poly.entity_id
_entity_poly.type
_entity_poly.pdbx_seq_one_letter_code
_entity_poly.pdbx_strand_id
1 'polypeptide(L)'
;MNITVKYLLELKRGYDRREAGEDILVDLNKATMSLLTKRNRTATTRDVIEYILAQPLQFTLGEKKSYSNYGYMLLGYLVNNATGMPYMDFLEKNFFRGLDVELCKTSPYEHRHDRIIQESRLTGLDPLRPMSNRPVAAVYGGYGAIMEECSAAFSHKASASTIAKFAGFHAVSGIGLRKNGCRPGDFEGARTHVESNGDFDFAVVLNTRDFAFD
;
A
#
# COMPACT_ATOMS: atom_id res chain seq x y z
N MET A 1 -15.21 -11.41 19.22
CA MET A 1 -15.16 -11.84 17.80
C MET A 1 -13.77 -12.38 17.50
N ASN A 2 -13.65 -13.61 16.96
CA ASN A 2 -12.35 -14.24 16.70
C ASN A 2 -11.98 -14.08 15.22
N ILE A 3 -11.15 -13.09 14.88
CA ILE A 3 -10.62 -12.94 13.52
C ILE A 3 -9.23 -13.54 13.46
N THR A 4 -9.00 -14.50 12.56
CA THR A 4 -7.70 -15.15 12.40
C THR A 4 -6.84 -14.48 11.32
N VAL A 5 -5.52 -14.69 11.38
CA VAL A 5 -4.56 -14.25 10.35
C VAL A 5 -4.92 -14.81 8.97
N LYS A 6 -5.49 -16.02 8.91
CA LYS A 6 -5.95 -16.63 7.65
C LYS A 6 -7.07 -15.82 6.98
N TYR A 7 -8.02 -15.28 7.76
CA TYR A 7 -9.09 -14.42 7.20
C TYR A 7 -8.57 -13.09 6.65
N LEU A 8 -7.46 -12.57 7.19
CA LEU A 8 -6.78 -11.39 6.66
C LEU A 8 -6.15 -11.65 5.30
N LEU A 9 -5.42 -12.76 5.18
CA LEU A 9 -4.72 -13.15 3.96
C LEU A 9 -5.66 -13.54 2.82
N GLU A 10 -6.83 -14.12 3.14
CA GLU A 10 -7.80 -14.55 2.14
C GLU A 10 -8.76 -13.45 1.66
N LEU A 11 -8.58 -12.20 2.12
CA LEU A 11 -9.45 -11.06 1.81
C LEU A 11 -10.93 -11.31 2.16
N LYS A 12 -11.22 -12.20 3.11
CA LYS A 12 -12.56 -12.63 3.51
C LYS A 12 -13.05 -11.85 4.74
N ARG A 13 -13.12 -10.53 4.62
CA ARG A 13 -13.62 -9.67 5.69
C ARG A 13 -14.91 -9.01 5.24
N GLY A 14 -15.82 -8.82 6.20
CA GLY A 14 -17.13 -8.22 5.99
C GLY A 14 -17.07 -6.71 5.78
N TYR A 15 -16.21 -6.27 4.87
CA TYR A 15 -16.06 -4.90 4.43
C TYR A 15 -15.86 -4.92 2.91
N ASP A 16 -16.76 -4.28 2.15
CA ASP A 16 -16.77 -4.31 0.69
C ASP A 16 -16.73 -2.89 0.11
N ARG A 17 -15.68 -2.63 -0.68
CA ARG A 17 -15.42 -1.39 -1.44
C ARG A 17 -16.64 -0.82 -2.16
N ARG A 18 -17.52 -1.68 -2.69
CA ARG A 18 -18.64 -1.23 -3.54
C ARG A 18 -19.89 -0.85 -2.77
N GLU A 19 -20.01 -1.28 -1.52
CA GLU A 19 -21.22 -1.07 -0.71
C GLU A 19 -20.99 -0.05 0.41
N ALA A 20 -19.73 0.18 0.81
CA ALA A 20 -19.36 1.22 1.76
C ALA A 20 -19.52 2.66 1.23
N GLY A 21 -19.57 2.84 -0.10
CA GLY A 21 -19.52 4.15 -0.76
C GLY A 21 -18.19 4.91 -0.57
N GLU A 22 -17.35 4.47 0.35
CA GLU A 22 -16.09 5.12 0.69
C GLU A 22 -14.94 4.15 0.45
N ASP A 23 -14.02 4.59 -0.39
CA ASP A 23 -12.70 4.01 -0.44
C ASP A 23 -12.04 4.26 0.93
N ILE A 24 -11.96 3.25 1.80
CA ILE A 24 -10.96 3.21 2.88
C ILE A 24 -9.56 2.98 2.29
N LEU A 25 -9.37 3.18 0.97
CA LEU A 25 -8.20 3.93 0.57
C LEU A 25 -8.17 5.25 1.36
N VAL A 26 -7.50 5.17 2.51
CA VAL A 26 -6.41 6.09 2.72
C VAL A 26 -6.95 7.51 2.82
N ASP A 27 -7.88 7.72 3.73
CA ASP A 27 -7.99 9.05 4.29
C ASP A 27 -7.38 9.00 5.69
N LEU A 28 -6.05 8.90 5.74
CA LEU A 28 -5.31 9.10 6.98
C LEU A 28 -5.61 10.50 7.54
N ASN A 29 -6.10 11.45 6.74
CA ASN A 29 -6.66 12.69 7.29
C ASN A 29 -7.93 12.40 8.08
N LYS A 30 -8.92 11.65 7.58
CA LYS A 30 -10.08 11.23 8.39
C LYS A 30 -9.68 10.51 9.66
N ALA A 31 -8.74 9.56 9.58
CA ALA A 31 -8.22 8.89 10.78
C ALA A 31 -7.60 9.93 11.74
N THR A 32 -6.74 10.82 11.26
CA THR A 32 -6.13 11.88 12.09
C THR A 32 -7.18 12.83 12.69
N MET A 33 -8.20 13.20 11.91
CA MET A 33 -9.32 14.05 12.32
C MET A 33 -10.30 13.33 13.24
N SER A 34 -10.33 12.00 13.28
CA SER A 34 -11.10 11.26 14.30
C SER A 34 -10.39 11.25 15.66
N LEU A 35 -9.07 11.44 15.66
CA LEU A 35 -8.23 11.44 16.87
C LEU A 35 -8.16 12.81 17.55
N LEU A 36 -9.10 13.73 17.29
CA LEU A 36 -9.09 15.16 17.71
C LEU A 36 -8.84 15.43 19.21
N THR A 37 -8.81 14.42 20.07
CA THR A 37 -8.31 14.50 21.45
C THR A 37 -6.78 14.54 21.56
N LYS A 38 -6.03 14.18 20.52
CA LYS A 38 -4.56 14.16 20.44
C LYS A 38 -4.05 15.20 19.43
N ARG A 39 -4.06 16.46 19.84
CA ARG A 39 -3.59 17.62 19.06
C ARG A 39 -2.18 17.40 18.47
N ASN A 40 -2.04 17.65 17.17
CA ASN A 40 -0.80 17.98 16.44
C ASN A 40 0.15 16.85 15.99
N ARG A 41 -0.32 15.61 15.80
CA ARG A 41 0.48 14.56 15.15
C ARG A 41 -0.30 13.88 14.02
N THR A 42 0.44 13.33 13.07
CA THR A 42 -0.10 12.53 11.97
C THR A 42 -0.58 11.16 12.45
N ALA A 43 -1.58 10.58 11.77
CA ALA A 43 -2.02 9.22 12.03
C ALA A 43 -0.93 8.19 11.69
N THR A 44 -0.78 7.21 12.56
CA THR A 44 0.06 6.03 12.33
C THR A 44 -0.77 4.87 11.77
N THR A 45 -0.12 3.81 11.28
CA THR A 45 -0.75 2.54 10.91
C THR A 45 -1.66 2.04 12.04
N ARG A 46 -1.21 2.16 13.30
CA ARG A 46 -1.98 1.76 14.48
C ARG A 46 -3.25 2.59 14.64
N ASP A 47 -3.16 3.91 14.49
CA ASP A 47 -4.32 4.78 14.62
C ASP A 47 -5.37 4.49 13.55
N VAL A 48 -4.93 4.23 12.31
CA VAL A 48 -5.81 3.80 11.23
C VAL A 48 -6.48 2.47 11.57
N ILE A 49 -5.72 1.54 12.16
CA ILE A 49 -6.26 0.26 12.59
C ILE A 49 -7.33 0.43 13.68
N GLU A 50 -7.04 1.21 14.72
CA GLU A 50 -7.97 1.47 15.81
C GLU A 50 -9.22 2.20 15.32
N TYR A 51 -9.08 3.17 14.41
CA TYR A 51 -10.19 3.87 13.78
C TYR A 51 -11.12 2.93 13.02
N ILE A 52 -10.57 2.05 12.19
CA ILE A 52 -11.36 1.09 11.39
C ILE A 52 -12.02 0.03 12.29
N LEU A 53 -11.35 -0.42 13.36
CA LEU A 53 -11.93 -1.35 14.33
C LEU A 53 -13.11 -0.77 15.10
N ALA A 54 -13.19 0.55 15.23
CA ALA A 54 -14.31 1.23 15.87
C ALA A 54 -15.55 1.37 14.95
N GLN A 55 -15.42 1.08 13.66
CA GLN A 55 -16.52 1.16 12.70
C GLN A 55 -17.37 -0.13 12.71
N PRO A 56 -18.68 -0.04 12.46
CA PRO A 56 -19.53 -1.22 12.33
C PRO A 56 -19.09 -2.09 11.15
N LEU A 57 -19.14 -3.41 11.31
CA LEU A 57 -18.95 -4.34 10.20
C LEU A 57 -20.07 -4.16 9.18
N GLN A 58 -19.73 -4.25 7.90
CA GLN A 58 -20.69 -4.08 6.82
C GLN A 58 -21.33 -5.40 6.40
N PHE A 59 -20.63 -6.53 6.59
CA PHE A 59 -21.11 -7.88 6.26
C PHE A 59 -20.66 -8.92 7.30
N THR A 60 -21.26 -10.11 7.24
CA THR A 60 -20.79 -11.23 8.06
C THR A 60 -19.43 -11.70 7.56
N LEU A 61 -18.55 -12.06 8.50
CA LEU A 61 -17.22 -12.57 8.17
C LEU A 61 -17.30 -13.82 7.27
N GLY A 62 -16.56 -13.82 6.16
CA GLY A 62 -16.48 -14.95 5.23
C GLY A 62 -17.51 -14.96 4.10
N GLU A 63 -18.51 -14.07 4.09
CA GLU A 63 -19.55 -14.02 3.05
C GLU A 63 -19.02 -13.54 1.68
N LYS A 64 -18.09 -12.58 1.69
CA LYS A 64 -17.53 -11.99 0.47
C LYS A 64 -16.00 -11.89 0.57
N LYS A 65 -15.34 -11.98 -0.58
CA LYS A 65 -13.94 -11.58 -0.74
C LYS A 65 -13.89 -10.13 -1.19
N SER A 66 -13.25 -9.26 -0.42
CA SER A 66 -13.02 -7.87 -0.82
C SER A 66 -11.59 -7.43 -0.53
N TYR A 67 -10.98 -6.81 -1.53
CA TYR A 67 -9.63 -6.27 -1.43
C TYR A 67 -9.60 -5.13 -0.40
N SER A 68 -8.65 -5.17 0.52
CA SER A 68 -8.55 -4.17 1.58
C SER A 68 -7.09 -3.94 1.96
N ASN A 69 -6.59 -2.73 1.70
CA ASN A 69 -5.26 -2.30 2.13
C ASN A 69 -5.12 -2.33 3.66
N TYR A 70 -6.21 -2.03 4.38
CA TYR A 70 -6.25 -2.15 5.84
C TYR A 70 -5.89 -3.57 6.32
N GLY A 71 -6.33 -4.61 5.61
CA GLY A 71 -5.97 -6.00 5.94
C GLY A 71 -4.45 -6.20 5.93
N TYR A 72 -3.77 -5.66 4.91
CA TYR A 72 -2.31 -5.71 4.82
C TYR A 72 -1.62 -4.83 5.86
N MET A 73 -2.14 -3.64 6.15
CA MET A 73 -1.64 -2.79 7.24
C MET A 73 -1.68 -3.51 8.59
N LEU A 74 -2.79 -4.20 8.90
CA LEU A 74 -2.92 -5.01 10.12
C LEU A 74 -1.94 -6.18 10.13
N LEU A 75 -1.73 -6.86 9.01
CA LEU A 75 -0.74 -7.94 8.91
C LEU A 75 0.69 -7.42 9.15
N GLY A 76 1.08 -6.29 8.56
CA GLY A 76 2.37 -5.67 8.81
C GLY A 76 2.54 -5.26 10.29
N TYR A 77 1.50 -4.69 10.89
CA TYR A 77 1.49 -4.37 12.31
C TYR A 77 1.67 -5.62 13.20
N LEU A 78 1.03 -6.74 12.85
CA LEU A 78 1.21 -8.01 13.57
C LEU A 78 2.63 -8.56 13.43
N VAL A 79 3.24 -8.48 12.24
CA VAL A 79 4.64 -8.89 12.02
C VAL A 79 5.57 -8.07 12.91
N ASN A 80 5.39 -6.74 12.97
CA ASN A 80 6.20 -5.88 13.84
C ASN A 80 6.12 -6.29 15.30
N ASN A 81 4.91 -6.51 15.82
CA ASN A 81 4.72 -6.89 17.22
C ASN A 81 5.24 -8.30 17.52
N ALA A 82 5.05 -9.26 16.61
CA ALA A 82 5.49 -10.64 16.82
C ALA A 82 7.01 -10.78 16.74
N THR A 83 7.69 -9.92 15.98
CA THR A 83 9.13 -10.03 15.73
C THR A 83 9.96 -9.02 16.54
N GLY A 84 9.35 -7.94 17.01
CA GLY A 84 10.06 -6.80 17.61
C GLY A 84 10.89 -5.99 16.61
N MET A 85 10.76 -6.24 15.30
CA MET A 85 11.49 -5.56 14.23
C MET A 85 10.56 -4.66 13.41
N PRO A 86 11.02 -3.49 12.92
CA PRO A 86 10.28 -2.73 11.93
C PRO A 86 9.97 -3.56 10.68
N TYR A 87 8.80 -3.35 10.07
CA TYR A 87 8.31 -4.21 8.98
C TYR A 87 9.26 -4.24 7.79
N MET A 88 9.80 -3.07 7.41
CA MET A 88 10.78 -2.95 6.34
C MET A 88 12.07 -3.71 6.65
N ASP A 89 12.58 -3.60 7.87
CA ASP A 89 13.81 -4.30 8.29
C ASP A 89 13.58 -5.82 8.28
N PHE A 90 12.39 -6.26 8.69
CA PHE A 90 11.99 -7.67 8.60
C PHE A 90 11.96 -8.13 7.13
N LEU A 91 11.41 -7.34 6.21
CA LEU A 91 11.38 -7.70 4.79
C LEU A 91 12.78 -7.72 4.17
N GLU A 92 13.60 -6.72 4.47
CA GLU A 92 14.97 -6.62 3.97
C GLU A 92 15.80 -7.83 4.39
N LYS A 93 15.73 -8.19 5.68
CA LYS A 93 16.47 -9.32 6.25
C LYS A 93 16.06 -10.67 5.69
N ASN A 94 14.77 -10.86 5.37
CA ASN A 94 14.22 -12.19 5.07
C ASN A 94 13.88 -12.41 3.60
N PHE A 95 13.57 -11.37 2.83
CA PHE A 95 12.99 -11.50 1.48
C PHE A 95 13.70 -10.67 0.41
N PHE A 96 14.20 -9.47 0.73
CA PHE A 96 14.72 -8.54 -0.30
C PHE A 96 16.22 -8.61 -0.53
N ARG A 97 16.92 -9.60 0.05
CA ARG A 97 18.36 -9.74 -0.12
C ARG A 97 18.75 -9.83 -1.61
N GLY A 98 19.48 -8.82 -2.09
CA GLY A 98 19.92 -8.72 -3.49
C GLY A 98 18.89 -8.10 -4.45
N LEU A 99 17.81 -7.54 -3.92
CA LEU A 99 16.77 -6.80 -4.63
C LEU A 99 16.83 -5.31 -4.23
N ASP A 100 16.46 -4.43 -5.15
CA ASP A 100 16.45 -2.97 -4.95
C ASP A 100 15.07 -2.45 -4.48
N VAL A 101 14.55 -3.05 -3.41
CA VAL A 101 13.26 -2.64 -2.83
C VAL A 101 13.47 -1.57 -1.78
N GLU A 102 12.75 -0.45 -1.93
CA GLU A 102 12.81 0.66 -0.98
C GLU A 102 11.41 1.12 -0.60
N LEU A 103 11.30 1.73 0.57
CA LEU A 103 10.09 2.46 0.96
C LEU A 103 10.00 3.76 0.14
N CYS A 104 8.89 3.96 -0.57
CA CYS A 104 8.56 5.27 -1.13
C CYS A 104 8.25 6.22 0.03
N LYS A 105 8.86 7.40 0.06
CA LYS A 105 8.68 8.36 1.16
C LYS A 105 7.57 9.34 0.82
N THR A 106 6.88 9.85 1.84
CA THR A 106 5.80 10.82 1.59
C THR A 106 6.36 12.19 1.22
N SER A 107 7.48 12.57 1.83
CA SER A 107 8.04 13.92 1.67
C SER A 107 8.67 14.13 0.29
N PRO A 108 8.30 15.18 -0.45
CA PRO A 108 8.91 15.50 -1.75
C PRO A 108 10.42 15.78 -1.64
N TYR A 109 10.90 16.17 -0.46
CA TYR A 109 12.33 16.39 -0.23
C TYR A 109 13.15 15.11 -0.44
N GLU A 110 12.61 13.94 -0.08
CA GLU A 110 13.28 12.65 -0.22
C GLU A 110 13.48 12.25 -1.69
N HIS A 111 12.74 12.87 -2.61
CA HIS A 111 12.77 12.57 -4.05
C HIS A 111 13.63 13.53 -4.87
N ARG A 112 14.27 14.53 -4.24
CA ARG A 112 15.05 15.58 -4.95
C ARG A 112 16.25 15.05 -5.76
N HIS A 113 16.66 13.81 -5.51
CA HIS A 113 17.76 13.15 -6.22
C HIS A 113 17.29 11.90 -6.98
N ASP A 114 15.98 11.66 -7.05
CA ASP A 114 15.46 10.55 -7.84
C ASP A 114 15.79 10.81 -9.31
N ARG A 115 16.36 9.79 -9.97
CA ARG A 115 16.70 9.87 -11.40
C ARG A 115 15.47 9.93 -12.30
N ILE A 116 14.34 9.44 -11.78
CA ILE A 116 13.06 9.35 -12.47
C ILE A 116 12.06 10.12 -11.62
N ILE A 117 11.49 11.17 -12.21
CA ILE A 117 10.45 11.97 -11.56
C ILE A 117 9.13 11.24 -11.70
N GLN A 118 8.44 11.01 -10.58
CA GLN A 118 7.09 10.49 -10.57
C GLN A 118 6.10 11.63 -10.75
N GLU A 119 5.16 11.48 -11.68
CA GLU A 119 4.20 12.52 -12.01
C GLU A 119 2.76 12.04 -11.81
N SER A 120 1.95 12.89 -11.19
CA SER A 120 0.51 12.71 -11.13
C SER A 120 -0.17 14.05 -11.35
N ARG A 121 -1.23 14.05 -12.15
CA ARG A 121 -2.10 15.22 -12.32
C ARG A 121 -3.01 15.46 -11.11
N LEU A 122 -3.09 14.48 -10.20
CA LEU A 122 -3.96 14.53 -9.03
C LEU A 122 -3.27 15.21 -7.86
N THR A 123 -4.06 15.95 -7.08
CA THR A 123 -3.64 16.59 -5.83
C THR A 123 -4.70 16.35 -4.76
N GLY A 124 -4.31 16.49 -3.50
CA GLY A 124 -5.24 16.51 -2.38
C GLY A 124 -4.56 16.93 -1.08
N LEU A 125 -5.27 16.80 0.03
CA LEU A 125 -4.83 17.35 1.33
C LEU A 125 -3.56 16.67 1.83
N ASP A 126 -2.61 17.50 2.31
CA ASP A 126 -1.34 17.06 2.89
C ASP A 126 -1.56 16.21 4.16
N PRO A 127 -1.31 14.89 4.11
CA PRO A 127 -1.52 14.02 5.26
C PRO A 127 -0.47 14.19 6.35
N LEU A 128 0.65 14.84 6.04
CA LEU A 128 1.65 15.25 7.03
C LEU A 128 1.22 16.52 7.78
N ARG A 129 0.28 17.28 7.22
CA ARG A 129 -0.27 18.51 7.78
C ARG A 129 -1.79 18.51 7.69
N PRO A 130 -2.48 17.61 8.40
CA PRO A 130 -3.93 17.41 8.27
C PRO A 130 -4.77 18.63 8.67
N MET A 131 -4.19 19.56 9.43
CA MET A 131 -4.82 20.85 9.79
C MET A 131 -4.64 21.94 8.73
N SER A 132 -3.86 21.68 7.68
CA SER A 132 -3.61 22.59 6.58
C SER A 132 -4.52 22.25 5.40
N ASN A 133 -5.12 23.26 4.78
CA ASN A 133 -5.82 23.09 3.50
C ASN A 133 -4.85 23.11 2.30
N ARG A 134 -3.57 22.87 2.53
CA ARG A 134 -2.55 22.90 1.47
C ARG A 134 -2.68 21.64 0.61
N PRO A 135 -2.88 21.76 -0.70
CA PRO A 135 -2.79 20.62 -1.60
C PRO A 135 -1.33 20.21 -1.81
N VAL A 136 -1.10 18.91 -1.92
CA VAL A 136 0.14 18.29 -2.37
C VAL A 136 -0.17 17.33 -3.51
N ALA A 137 0.81 17.08 -4.38
CA ALA A 137 0.65 16.08 -5.45
C ALA A 137 0.34 14.71 -4.85
N ALA A 138 -0.46 13.91 -5.56
CA ALA A 138 -0.88 12.61 -5.06
C ALA A 138 0.32 11.69 -4.79
N VAL A 139 1.37 11.74 -5.62
CA VAL A 139 2.64 11.03 -5.39
C VAL A 139 3.30 11.33 -4.03
N TYR A 140 3.00 12.48 -3.42
CA TYR A 140 3.50 12.92 -2.12
C TYR A 140 2.43 12.83 -1.01
N GLY A 141 1.51 11.88 -1.13
CA GLY A 141 0.47 11.61 -0.13
C GLY A 141 -0.84 12.35 -0.37
N GLY A 142 -0.97 13.13 -1.43
CA GLY A 142 -2.20 13.89 -1.73
C GLY A 142 -3.46 13.03 -1.96
N TYR A 143 -3.32 11.71 -2.15
CA TYR A 143 -4.47 10.78 -2.14
C TYR A 143 -4.85 10.32 -0.72
N GLY A 144 -4.30 10.97 0.32
CA GLY A 144 -4.63 10.81 1.74
C GLY A 144 -3.78 9.79 2.50
N ALA A 145 -2.55 9.48 2.04
CA ALA A 145 -1.65 8.53 2.69
C ALA A 145 -0.33 9.11 3.14
N ILE A 146 0.15 8.54 4.23
CA ILE A 146 1.54 8.61 4.63
C ILE A 146 2.16 7.28 4.23
N MET A 147 3.01 7.30 3.22
CA MET A 147 3.64 6.12 2.61
C MET A 147 4.35 5.25 3.66
N GLU A 148 5.00 5.88 4.63
CA GLU A 148 5.69 5.19 5.72
C GLU A 148 4.73 4.31 6.53
N GLU A 149 3.50 4.76 6.74
CA GLU A 149 2.45 4.06 7.49
C GLU A 149 1.71 3.02 6.63
N CYS A 150 1.99 2.98 5.33
CA CYS A 150 1.36 2.09 4.34
C CYS A 150 2.33 1.08 3.71
N SER A 151 3.55 0.94 4.25
CA SER A 151 4.59 0.00 3.81
C SER A 151 4.05 -1.41 3.55
N ALA A 152 3.29 -1.98 4.49
CA ALA A 152 2.75 -3.32 4.34
C ALA A 152 1.69 -3.49 3.23
N ALA A 153 1.08 -2.40 2.77
CA ALA A 153 -0.01 -2.44 1.81
C ALA A 153 0.43 -2.12 0.37
N PHE A 154 1.15 -1.01 0.15
CA PHE A 154 1.42 -0.53 -1.22
C PHE A 154 2.62 0.41 -1.39
N SER A 155 3.35 0.76 -0.32
CA SER A 155 4.31 1.88 -0.38
C SER A 155 5.76 1.48 -0.73
N HIS A 156 5.97 0.38 -1.45
CA HIS A 156 7.30 -0.03 -1.89
C HIS A 156 7.56 0.37 -3.33
N LYS A 157 8.79 0.80 -3.63
CA LYS A 157 9.31 1.01 -4.98
C LYS A 157 10.44 0.02 -5.25
N ALA A 158 10.56 -0.41 -6.50
CA ALA A 158 11.61 -1.32 -6.97
C ALA A 158 11.83 -1.15 -8.47
N SER A 159 12.98 -1.59 -8.98
CA SER A 159 13.22 -1.61 -10.43
C SER A 159 12.43 -2.72 -11.11
N ALA A 160 12.22 -2.57 -12.43
CA ALA A 160 11.67 -3.64 -13.28
C ALA A 160 12.50 -4.93 -13.17
N SER A 161 13.83 -4.81 -13.03
CA SER A 161 14.72 -5.97 -12.86
C SER A 161 14.42 -6.72 -11.56
N THR A 162 14.23 -6.01 -10.45
CA THR A 162 13.85 -6.62 -9.17
C THR A 162 12.48 -7.28 -9.25
N ILE A 163 11.50 -6.62 -9.86
CA ILE A 163 10.14 -7.18 -10.01
C ILE A 163 10.20 -8.49 -10.83
N ALA A 164 10.94 -8.51 -11.94
CA ALA A 164 11.10 -9.71 -12.76
C ALA A 164 11.86 -10.83 -12.01
N LYS A 165 12.95 -10.50 -11.30
CA LYS A 165 13.70 -11.47 -10.47
C LYS A 165 12.82 -12.09 -9.38
N PHE A 166 11.99 -11.27 -8.73
CA PHE A 166 11.08 -11.74 -7.70
C PHE A 166 10.02 -12.69 -8.29
N ALA A 167 9.46 -12.37 -9.46
CA ALA A 167 8.54 -13.25 -10.20
C ALA A 167 9.19 -14.58 -10.61
N GLY A 168 10.51 -14.60 -10.86
CA GLY A 168 11.28 -15.81 -11.15
C GLY A 168 11.25 -16.89 -10.06
N PHE A 169 10.85 -16.54 -8.84
CA PHE A 169 10.72 -17.49 -7.73
C PHE A 169 9.31 -17.54 -7.13
N HIS A 170 8.48 -16.53 -7.39
CA HIS A 170 7.20 -16.33 -6.72
C HIS A 170 6.05 -16.13 -7.70
N ALA A 171 4.85 -16.52 -7.28
CA ALA A 171 3.64 -16.18 -8.03
C ALA A 171 3.49 -14.66 -8.16
N VAL A 172 3.28 -14.15 -9.38
CA VAL A 172 3.01 -12.72 -9.62
C VAL A 172 1.70 -12.22 -8.99
N SER A 173 0.82 -13.15 -8.59
CA SER A 173 -0.43 -12.87 -7.90
C SER A 173 -0.82 -14.02 -6.97
N GLY A 174 -1.22 -13.67 -5.75
CA GLY A 174 -1.51 -14.62 -4.68
C GLY A 174 -0.25 -15.02 -3.91
N ILE A 175 -0.29 -16.20 -3.31
CA ILE A 175 0.78 -16.73 -2.47
C ILE A 175 1.33 -17.99 -3.12
N GLY A 176 2.65 -18.20 -3.04
CA GLY A 176 3.31 -19.44 -3.43
C GLY A 176 4.48 -19.22 -4.39
N LEU A 177 4.99 -20.34 -4.88
CA LEU A 177 6.10 -20.39 -5.84
C LEU A 177 5.67 -19.87 -7.22
N ARG A 178 6.65 -19.61 -8.07
CA ARG A 178 6.47 -19.19 -9.48
C ARG A 178 5.42 -20.05 -10.18
N LYS A 179 4.51 -19.38 -10.89
CA LYS A 179 3.52 -19.96 -11.80
C LYS A 179 3.23 -18.96 -12.91
N ASN A 180 2.81 -19.45 -14.07
CA ASN A 180 2.38 -18.57 -15.15
C ASN A 180 1.25 -17.64 -14.68
N GLY A 181 1.30 -16.39 -15.12
CA GLY A 181 0.32 -15.38 -14.81
C GLY A 181 0.86 -13.99 -15.05
N CYS A 182 -0.03 -13.00 -14.98
CA CYS A 182 0.33 -11.60 -15.07
C CYS A 182 -0.32 -10.79 -13.94
N ARG A 183 0.29 -9.65 -13.63
CA ARG A 183 -0.23 -8.69 -12.67
C ARG A 183 0.06 -7.26 -13.15
N PRO A 184 -0.98 -6.50 -13.54
CA PRO A 184 -0.85 -5.07 -13.67
C PRO A 184 -0.91 -4.41 -12.29
N GLY A 185 -0.20 -3.29 -12.16
CA GLY A 185 -0.25 -2.40 -11.01
C GLY A 185 -0.45 -0.95 -11.46
N ASP A 186 -1.23 -0.20 -10.70
CA ASP A 186 -1.53 1.20 -10.95
C ASP A 186 -1.50 1.93 -9.61
N PHE A 187 -0.67 2.97 -9.53
CA PHE A 187 -0.51 3.81 -8.38
C PHE A 187 -0.19 5.24 -8.83
N GLU A 188 -0.40 6.22 -7.97
CA GLU A 188 -0.06 7.61 -8.29
C GLU A 188 1.42 7.72 -8.65
N GLY A 189 1.72 8.28 -9.83
CA GLY A 189 3.11 8.38 -10.31
C GLY A 189 3.71 7.11 -10.91
N ALA A 190 2.96 6.00 -10.99
CA ALA A 190 3.50 4.78 -11.58
C ALA A 190 2.45 3.82 -12.16
N ARG A 191 2.77 3.20 -13.29
CA ARG A 191 2.15 1.94 -13.72
C ARG A 191 3.19 0.84 -13.81
N THR A 192 2.77 -0.36 -13.46
CA THR A 192 3.61 -1.54 -13.53
C THR A 192 2.89 -2.68 -14.22
N HIS A 193 3.65 -3.55 -14.87
CA HIS A 193 3.18 -4.85 -15.34
C HIS A 193 4.27 -5.86 -15.01
N VAL A 194 3.88 -7.02 -14.51
CA VAL A 194 4.77 -8.18 -14.37
C VAL A 194 4.08 -9.41 -14.90
N GLU A 195 4.83 -10.26 -15.57
CA GLU A 195 4.32 -11.49 -16.14
C GLU A 195 5.37 -12.59 -16.09
N SER A 196 4.91 -13.76 -15.64
CA SER A 196 5.60 -15.04 -15.75
C SER A 196 4.89 -15.85 -16.82
N ASN A 197 5.60 -16.22 -17.88
CA ASN A 197 5.01 -16.97 -18.98
C ASN A 197 6.01 -18.00 -19.54
N GLY A 198 5.74 -19.27 -19.25
CA GLY A 198 6.64 -20.36 -19.63
C GLY A 198 8.00 -20.16 -18.96
N ASP A 199 9.04 -20.02 -19.78
CA ASP A 199 10.43 -19.99 -19.32
C ASP A 199 10.99 -18.58 -19.08
N PHE A 200 10.18 -17.53 -19.21
CA PHE A 200 10.62 -16.15 -18.97
C PHE A 200 9.72 -15.39 -18.00
N ASP A 201 10.34 -14.40 -17.36
CA ASP A 201 9.71 -13.43 -16.49
C ASP A 201 10.11 -12.04 -16.95
N PHE A 202 9.15 -11.15 -17.08
CA PHE A 202 9.43 -9.76 -17.43
C PHE A 202 8.57 -8.80 -16.62
N ALA A 203 9.08 -7.58 -16.46
CA ALA A 203 8.35 -6.50 -15.85
C ALA A 203 8.58 -5.21 -16.61
N VAL A 204 7.57 -4.34 -16.59
CA VAL A 204 7.59 -2.99 -17.15
C VAL A 204 7.17 -2.04 -16.04
N VAL A 205 7.89 -0.93 -15.89
CA VAL A 205 7.56 0.15 -14.96
C VAL A 205 7.54 1.46 -15.76
N LEU A 206 6.46 2.22 -15.61
CA LEU A 206 6.23 3.51 -16.23
C LEU A 206 6.04 4.52 -15.10
N ASN A 207 6.65 5.70 -15.21
CA ASN A 207 6.69 6.74 -14.17
C ASN A 207 5.49 7.70 -14.18
N THR A 208 4.40 7.28 -14.82
CA THR A 208 3.12 7.97 -14.80
C THR A 208 1.99 6.96 -14.96
N ARG A 209 0.85 7.29 -14.36
CA ARG A 209 -0.43 6.63 -14.63
C ARG A 209 -1.33 7.41 -15.58
N ASP A 210 -0.98 8.69 -15.79
CA ASP A 210 -1.70 9.68 -16.56
C ASP A 210 -1.11 9.71 -17.97
N PHE A 211 -1.70 8.93 -18.87
CA PHE A 211 -1.43 9.06 -20.30
C PHE A 211 -2.29 10.18 -20.86
N ALA A 212 -1.73 10.96 -21.77
CA ALA A 212 -2.55 11.76 -22.67
C ALA A 212 -3.45 10.79 -23.45
N PHE A 213 -4.75 10.94 -23.30
CA PHE A 213 -5.69 10.35 -24.24
C PHE A 213 -5.96 11.44 -25.27
N ASP A 214 -5.54 11.18 -26.51
CA ASP A 214 -5.99 11.95 -27.68
C ASP A 214 -7.48 11.73 -27.93
#